data_AF-A0A7S0K531-F1
#
_entry.id   AF-A0A7S0K531-F1
#
_cell.length_a   1.000
_cell.length_b   1.000
_cell.length_c   1.000
_cell.angle_alpha   90.00
_cell.angle_beta   90.00
_cell.angle_gamma   90.00
#
_symmetry.space_group_name_H-M   'P 1'
#
loop_
_entity.id
_entity.type
_entity.pdbx_description
1 polymer ?
#
loop_
_entity_poly.entity_id
_entity_poly.type
_entity_poly.pdbx_seq_one_letter_code
_entity_poly.pdbx_strand_id
1 'polypeptide(L)'
;ISQRPLEPRVAAPHPMRTTFGIAAAAALLAQGCAAAAAAGSWIGMSPDYGSGVVDLFNLQGKAERGANVATVPISQQERVAVDSFRCRPGGTFCLFTTTNSKDSSWLYNVSLTSGVINSKTALPNMIAHNLHVDMASGAAYTVALGTSSVKIIQVYAGAITDLIDLSSHFGANDTVPVGGTTQCSDTDIMWVGIKSGSAGEPDRVITTHLPTRNVSGVRSLTQPLPTSLWASCQDSTKVNKLGGIAMLGGRPATFGYVWINESGGFDVVESAPVPTGGAPVVLSGLLSEPPFTAYFTALYPATAEPGDDVQGFVAFGTNRAGAALSVSPINYYLTGAAAVF
;
A
#
# COMPACT_ATOMS: atom_id res chain seq x y z
N ILE A 1 -81.84 40.10 -2.34
CA ILE A 1 -81.24 40.73 -1.14
C ILE A 1 -81.53 39.82 0.05
N SER A 2 -80.52 39.14 0.61
CA SER A 2 -80.30 38.90 2.06
C SER A 2 -79.01 38.06 2.23
N GLN A 3 -78.53 37.88 3.46
CA GLN A 3 -77.11 37.68 3.78
C GLN A 3 -76.65 36.23 4.05
N ARG A 4 -75.32 36.04 4.03
CA ARG A 4 -74.49 34.88 4.44
C ARG A 4 -74.51 34.66 5.99
N PRO A 5 -73.65 33.79 6.63
CA PRO A 5 -72.78 32.67 6.17
C PRO A 5 -72.83 31.38 7.04
N LEU A 6 -72.18 30.29 6.59
CA LEU A 6 -70.98 29.63 7.21
C LEU A 6 -70.79 28.15 6.78
N GLU A 7 -69.54 27.76 6.53
CA GLU A 7 -69.06 26.39 6.22
C GLU A 7 -68.58 25.66 7.52
N PRO A 8 -67.81 24.52 7.52
CA PRO A 8 -67.45 23.57 6.45
C PRO A 8 -67.50 22.05 6.84
N ARG A 9 -67.31 21.14 5.86
CA ARG A 9 -66.23 20.09 5.79
C ARG A 9 -66.59 18.81 5.01
N VAL A 10 -65.54 18.18 4.49
CA VAL A 10 -65.45 17.10 3.48
C VAL A 10 -64.19 16.24 3.85
N ALA A 11 -64.05 14.92 3.63
CA ALA A 11 -64.80 13.93 2.83
C ALA A 11 -64.98 12.56 3.57
N ALA A 12 -65.45 11.54 2.84
CA ALA A 12 -65.35 10.10 3.14
C ALA A 12 -64.20 9.45 2.28
N PRO A 13 -64.02 8.10 2.14
CA PRO A 13 -64.59 6.94 2.85
C PRO A 13 -63.53 5.87 3.30
N HIS A 14 -64.00 4.73 3.84
CA HIS A 14 -63.21 3.52 4.18
C HIS A 14 -62.67 2.74 2.96
N PRO A 15 -61.75 1.77 3.18
CA PRO A 15 -62.14 0.36 2.97
C PRO A 15 -61.61 -0.66 4.02
N MET A 16 -62.08 -1.91 3.88
CA MET A 16 -61.90 -3.06 4.78
C MET A 16 -60.53 -3.79 4.68
N ARG A 17 -60.24 -4.59 5.72
CA ARG A 17 -59.21 -5.66 5.72
C ARG A 17 -59.73 -6.95 5.07
N THR A 18 -58.87 -7.65 4.32
CA THR A 18 -58.81 -9.13 4.38
C THR A 18 -57.47 -9.68 3.88
N THR A 19 -56.97 -10.72 4.55
CA THR A 19 -55.95 -11.71 4.11
C THR A 19 -54.62 -11.21 3.50
N PHE A 20 -53.55 -11.34 4.29
CA PHE A 20 -52.20 -11.61 3.78
C PHE A 20 -51.72 -12.97 4.32
N GLY A 21 -51.64 -13.96 3.43
CA GLY A 21 -50.94 -15.21 3.67
C GLY A 21 -49.73 -15.33 2.77
N ILE A 22 -48.68 -15.97 3.26
CA ILE A 22 -47.58 -16.56 2.46
C ILE A 22 -46.81 -15.55 1.57
N ALA A 23 -46.12 -14.59 2.20
CA ALA A 23 -45.07 -13.78 1.54
C ALA A 23 -43.77 -13.63 2.38
N ALA A 24 -43.65 -14.31 3.52
CA ALA A 24 -42.53 -14.14 4.45
C ALA A 24 -41.37 -15.15 4.26
N ALA A 25 -41.59 -16.27 3.56
CA ALA A 25 -40.60 -17.34 3.44
C ALA A 25 -39.58 -17.15 2.30
N ALA A 26 -39.89 -16.33 1.29
CA ALA A 26 -38.98 -16.06 0.17
C ALA A 26 -37.95 -14.94 0.48
N ALA A 27 -38.20 -14.11 1.50
CA ALA A 27 -37.31 -13.01 1.86
C ALA A 27 -36.10 -13.44 2.72
N LEU A 28 -36.16 -14.58 3.41
CA LEU A 28 -35.06 -15.07 4.26
C LEU A 28 -33.98 -15.86 3.50
N LEU A 29 -34.22 -16.26 2.25
CA LEU A 29 -33.20 -16.88 1.39
C LEU A 29 -32.47 -15.87 0.49
N ALA A 30 -32.85 -14.59 0.52
CA ALA A 30 -32.15 -13.49 -0.15
C ALA A 30 -31.16 -12.74 0.77
N GLN A 31 -31.08 -13.09 2.06
CA GLN A 31 -30.12 -12.50 3.00
C GLN A 31 -28.75 -13.22 3.02
N GLY A 32 -28.53 -14.18 2.11
CA GLY A 32 -27.22 -14.80 1.86
C GLY A 32 -26.29 -14.00 0.93
N CYS A 33 -26.76 -12.90 0.32
CA CYS A 33 -26.01 -12.13 -0.67
C CYS A 33 -26.02 -10.62 -0.37
N ALA A 34 -25.54 -10.20 0.82
CA ALA A 34 -25.34 -8.78 1.14
C ALA A 34 -24.21 -8.54 2.18
N ALA A 35 -23.10 -9.28 2.08
CA ALA A 35 -21.88 -9.00 2.83
C ALA A 35 -20.62 -8.90 1.94
N ALA A 36 -20.80 -8.75 0.62
CA ALA A 36 -19.76 -8.28 -0.29
C ALA A 36 -19.65 -6.74 -0.23
N ALA A 37 -19.55 -6.20 0.98
CA ALA A 37 -19.38 -4.76 1.20
C ALA A 37 -17.92 -4.40 0.91
N ALA A 38 -17.66 -3.92 -0.32
CA ALA A 38 -16.37 -3.41 -0.77
C ALA A 38 -15.17 -4.35 -0.49
N ALA A 39 -15.23 -5.58 -1.01
CA ALA A 39 -13.99 -6.30 -1.31
C ALA A 39 -13.29 -5.54 -2.45
N GLY A 40 -12.42 -4.59 -2.09
CA GLY A 40 -11.65 -3.83 -3.06
C GLY A 40 -10.89 -4.77 -3.98
N SER A 41 -11.01 -4.55 -5.28
CA SER A 41 -10.20 -5.23 -6.28
C SER A 41 -8.74 -4.92 -6.02
N TRP A 42 -7.89 -5.94 -5.99
CA TRP A 42 -6.45 -5.77 -5.83
C TRP A 42 -5.77 -5.91 -7.19
N ILE A 43 -4.85 -5.00 -7.50
CA ILE A 43 -3.93 -5.15 -8.63
C ILE A 43 -2.59 -5.65 -8.08
N GLY A 44 -2.09 -6.71 -8.67
CA GLY A 44 -0.74 -7.22 -8.48
C GLY A 44 0.18 -6.77 -9.61
N MET A 45 1.48 -6.73 -9.33
CA MET A 45 2.53 -6.43 -10.28
C MET A 45 3.65 -7.48 -10.19
N SER A 46 4.11 -7.96 -11.35
CA SER A 46 5.29 -8.83 -11.46
C SER A 46 6.02 -8.54 -12.79
N PRO A 47 7.36 -8.43 -12.80
CA PRO A 47 8.13 -8.34 -14.03
C PRO A 47 8.30 -9.73 -14.68
N ASP A 48 8.37 -9.75 -16.02
CA ASP A 48 8.97 -10.82 -16.81
C ASP A 48 10.13 -10.20 -17.62
N TYR A 49 11.34 -10.34 -17.09
CA TYR A 49 12.55 -9.82 -17.75
C TYR A 49 12.99 -10.63 -18.97
N GLY A 50 12.48 -11.87 -19.15
CA GLY A 50 12.71 -12.68 -20.34
C GLY A 50 11.96 -12.12 -21.54
N SER A 51 10.71 -11.71 -21.33
CA SER A 51 9.87 -11.04 -22.33
C SER A 51 10.09 -9.51 -22.39
N GLY A 52 10.75 -8.91 -21.39
CA GLY A 52 11.00 -7.47 -21.30
C GLY A 52 9.76 -6.66 -20.93
N VAL A 53 8.90 -7.19 -20.05
CA VAL A 53 7.62 -6.57 -19.67
C VAL A 53 7.41 -6.55 -18.15
N VAL A 54 6.47 -5.72 -17.72
CA VAL A 54 5.87 -5.76 -16.39
C VAL A 54 4.37 -5.98 -16.54
N ASP A 55 3.85 -7.05 -15.94
CA ASP A 55 2.43 -7.31 -15.93
C ASP A 55 1.76 -6.67 -14.71
N LEU A 56 0.66 -5.96 -14.95
CA LEU A 56 -0.32 -5.59 -13.95
C LEU A 56 -1.53 -6.53 -14.11
N PHE A 57 -1.99 -7.16 -13.04
CA PHE A 57 -3.04 -8.18 -13.10
C PHE A 57 -3.96 -8.13 -11.88
N ASN A 58 -5.18 -8.63 -12.01
CA ASN A 58 -6.09 -8.73 -10.88
C ASN A 58 -5.59 -9.81 -9.91
N LEU A 59 -5.52 -9.49 -8.62
CA LEU A 59 -5.30 -10.46 -7.55
C LEU A 59 -6.67 -10.95 -7.05
N GLN A 60 -6.87 -12.26 -7.09
CA GLN A 60 -8.11 -12.93 -6.68
C GLN A 60 -7.90 -13.66 -5.36
N GLY A 61 -8.97 -13.80 -4.56
CA GLY A 61 -8.96 -14.58 -3.32
C GLY A 61 -7.77 -14.24 -2.40
N LYS A 62 -6.84 -15.20 -2.27
CA LYS A 62 -5.64 -15.11 -1.43
C LYS A 62 -4.37 -14.80 -2.25
N ALA A 63 -4.41 -13.72 -3.03
CA ALA A 63 -3.37 -13.31 -3.98
C ALA A 63 -3.12 -14.27 -5.17
N GLU A 64 -4.15 -15.00 -5.58
CA GLU A 64 -4.09 -15.79 -6.80
C GLU A 64 -4.03 -14.86 -8.01
N ARG A 65 -3.18 -15.18 -8.99
CA ARG A 65 -3.02 -14.37 -10.21
C ARG A 65 -4.23 -14.58 -11.14
N GLY A 66 -5.05 -13.54 -11.24
CA GLY A 66 -6.13 -13.44 -12.22
C GLY A 66 -5.67 -12.84 -13.55
N ALA A 67 -6.63 -12.36 -14.35
CA ALA A 67 -6.36 -11.78 -15.66
C ALA A 67 -5.50 -10.50 -15.60
N ASN A 68 -4.57 -10.37 -16.57
CA ASN A 68 -3.81 -9.15 -16.81
C ASN A 68 -4.76 -7.97 -17.11
N VAL A 69 -4.47 -6.82 -16.50
CA VAL A 69 -5.07 -5.51 -16.78
C VAL A 69 -4.17 -4.71 -17.72
N ALA A 70 -2.85 -4.86 -17.60
CA ALA A 70 -1.87 -4.28 -18.51
C ALA A 70 -0.64 -5.18 -18.63
N THR A 71 -0.01 -5.18 -19.80
CA THR A 71 1.33 -5.74 -20.01
C THR A 71 2.20 -4.62 -20.57
N VAL A 72 3.15 -4.16 -19.76
CA VAL A 72 3.85 -2.88 -19.95
C VAL A 72 5.28 -3.15 -20.42
N PRO A 73 5.67 -2.80 -21.66
CA PRO A 73 7.03 -3.01 -22.13
C PRO A 73 8.02 -2.10 -21.39
N ILE A 74 9.14 -2.69 -20.96
CA ILE A 74 10.26 -2.01 -20.31
C ILE A 74 11.57 -2.29 -21.07
N SER A 75 12.60 -1.44 -20.90
CA SER A 75 13.92 -1.74 -21.47
C SER A 75 14.54 -2.98 -20.81
N GLN A 76 15.35 -3.74 -21.54
CA GLN A 76 16.13 -4.87 -21.00
C GLN A 76 17.06 -4.46 -19.83
N GLN A 77 17.40 -3.18 -19.73
CA GLN A 77 18.21 -2.61 -18.65
C GLN A 77 17.40 -2.20 -17.41
N GLU A 78 16.07 -2.16 -17.52
CA GLU A 78 15.17 -1.74 -16.43
C GLU A 78 14.86 -2.91 -15.48
N ARG A 79 14.83 -2.61 -14.18
CA ARG A 79 14.46 -3.51 -13.09
C ARG A 79 13.43 -2.84 -12.18
N VAL A 80 12.59 -3.64 -11.55
CA VAL A 80 11.48 -3.20 -10.69
C VAL A 80 11.79 -3.57 -9.24
N ALA A 81 11.63 -2.61 -8.31
CA ALA A 81 11.80 -2.85 -6.88
C ALA A 81 10.46 -3.20 -6.21
N VAL A 82 10.49 -3.87 -5.05
CA VAL A 82 9.27 -4.36 -4.39
C VAL A 82 8.37 -3.23 -3.84
N ASP A 83 8.95 -2.06 -3.59
CA ASP A 83 8.27 -0.86 -3.08
C ASP A 83 7.90 0.15 -4.17
N SER A 84 8.00 -0.26 -5.43
CA SER A 84 7.91 0.64 -6.58
C SER A 84 6.50 0.82 -7.13
N PHE A 85 5.45 0.20 -6.57
CA PHE A 85 4.10 0.17 -7.17
C PHE A 85 3.00 0.73 -6.27
N ARG A 86 2.15 1.60 -6.83
CA ARG A 86 0.96 2.16 -6.17
C ARG A 86 -0.16 2.39 -7.19
N CYS A 87 -1.42 2.30 -6.77
CA CYS A 87 -2.56 2.71 -7.58
C CYS A 87 -3.30 3.86 -6.90
N ARG A 88 -3.92 4.74 -7.68
CA ARG A 88 -4.73 5.83 -7.11
C ARG A 88 -6.08 5.25 -6.63
N PRO A 89 -6.55 5.61 -5.42
CA PRO A 89 -7.95 5.38 -5.03
C PRO A 89 -8.91 5.99 -6.08
N GLY A 90 -10.02 5.32 -6.37
CA GLY A 90 -10.84 5.57 -7.56
C GLY A 90 -10.45 4.70 -8.78
N GLY A 91 -9.41 3.86 -8.68
CA GLY A 91 -9.12 2.79 -9.65
C GLY A 91 -8.78 3.22 -11.08
N THR A 92 -8.44 4.48 -11.32
CA THR A 92 -8.25 5.03 -12.68
C THR A 92 -6.88 4.74 -13.29
N PHE A 93 -5.83 4.71 -12.47
CA PHE A 93 -4.46 4.42 -12.92
C PHE A 93 -3.60 3.81 -11.80
N CYS A 94 -2.53 3.14 -12.21
CA CYS A 94 -1.41 2.80 -11.35
C CYS A 94 -0.12 3.46 -11.83
N LEU A 95 0.79 3.61 -10.87
CA LEU A 95 2.14 4.12 -11.04
C LEU A 95 3.12 3.01 -10.67
N PHE A 96 4.20 2.87 -11.44
CA PHE A 96 5.38 2.15 -10.95
C PHE A 96 6.71 2.79 -11.35
N THR A 97 7.74 2.58 -10.53
CA THR A 97 9.12 2.93 -10.90
C THR A 97 9.92 1.72 -11.38
N THR A 98 10.72 1.94 -12.42
CA THR A 98 11.84 1.07 -12.78
C THR A 98 13.16 1.79 -12.57
N THR A 99 14.26 1.06 -12.50
CA THR A 99 15.62 1.61 -12.45
C THR A 99 16.60 0.77 -13.27
N ASN A 100 17.72 1.37 -13.70
CA ASN A 100 18.88 0.65 -14.23
C ASN A 100 19.86 0.19 -13.13
N SER A 101 19.52 0.42 -11.86
CA SER A 101 20.33 0.11 -10.66
C SER A 101 21.72 0.80 -10.65
N LYS A 102 21.90 1.88 -11.41
CA LYS A 102 23.16 2.64 -11.49
C LYS A 102 22.98 4.14 -11.25
N ASP A 103 22.12 4.78 -12.05
CA ASP A 103 21.98 6.23 -12.08
C ASP A 103 20.63 6.73 -12.62
N SER A 104 19.73 5.86 -13.10
CA SER A 104 18.54 6.28 -13.83
C SER A 104 17.32 5.48 -13.41
N SER A 105 16.20 6.18 -13.32
CA SER A 105 14.90 5.57 -13.04
C SER A 105 13.82 6.11 -13.97
N TRP A 106 12.68 5.42 -14.06
CA TRP A 106 11.55 5.86 -14.86
C TRP A 106 10.26 5.61 -14.09
N LEU A 107 9.40 6.63 -14.02
CA LEU A 107 8.04 6.53 -13.48
C LEU A 107 7.06 6.29 -14.63
N TYR A 108 6.40 5.13 -14.61
CA TYR A 108 5.31 4.77 -15.50
C TYR A 108 3.98 5.18 -14.89
N ASN A 109 3.07 5.71 -15.69
CA ASN A 109 1.65 5.87 -15.38
C ASN A 109 0.85 5.03 -16.36
N VAL A 110 0.04 4.11 -15.86
CA VAL A 110 -0.72 3.13 -16.64
C VAL A 110 -2.19 3.25 -16.30
N SER A 111 -3.04 3.48 -17.30
CA SER A 111 -4.50 3.46 -17.10
C SER A 111 -4.97 2.04 -16.83
N LEU A 112 -5.74 1.85 -15.76
CA LEU A 112 -6.38 0.56 -15.48
C LEU A 112 -7.61 0.30 -16.37
N THR A 113 -8.19 1.36 -16.96
CA THR A 113 -9.36 1.24 -17.84
C THR A 113 -8.99 0.77 -19.24
N SER A 114 -7.83 1.18 -19.76
CA SER A 114 -7.38 0.80 -21.12
C SER A 114 -6.17 -0.15 -21.14
N GLY A 115 -5.47 -0.33 -20.03
CA GLY A 115 -4.20 -1.07 -19.96
C GLY A 115 -3.02 -0.35 -20.61
N VAL A 116 -3.19 0.91 -21.03
CA VAL A 116 -2.18 1.66 -21.81
C VAL A 116 -1.34 2.58 -20.90
N ILE A 117 -0.07 2.75 -21.27
CA ILE A 117 0.83 3.74 -20.67
C ILE A 117 0.34 5.15 -21.01
N ASN A 118 -0.11 5.90 -20.00
CA ASN A 118 -0.45 7.32 -20.11
C ASN A 118 0.82 8.19 -20.23
N SER A 119 1.88 7.84 -19.48
CA SER A 119 3.18 8.53 -19.53
C SER A 119 4.32 7.66 -19.00
N LYS A 120 5.55 7.91 -19.48
CA LYS A 120 6.81 7.43 -18.90
C LYS A 120 7.70 8.64 -18.63
N THR A 121 7.88 9.02 -17.37
CA THR A 121 8.74 10.15 -16.97
C THR A 121 10.12 9.62 -16.59
N ALA A 122 11.18 10.08 -17.26
CA ALA A 122 12.54 9.74 -16.89
C ALA A 122 13.00 10.55 -15.67
N LEU A 123 13.68 9.88 -14.74
CA LEU A 123 14.25 10.43 -13.51
C LEU A 123 15.79 10.26 -13.60
N PRO A 124 16.50 11.23 -14.21
CA PRO A 124 17.93 11.09 -14.49
C PRO A 124 18.79 11.37 -13.25
N ASN A 125 19.96 10.70 -13.17
CA ASN A 125 20.95 10.84 -12.10
C ASN A 125 20.42 10.46 -10.69
N MET A 126 19.43 9.57 -10.62
CA MET A 126 18.85 9.07 -9.37
C MET A 126 18.25 7.67 -9.49
N ILE A 127 18.34 6.91 -8.40
CA ILE A 127 17.60 5.67 -8.16
C ILE A 127 16.33 6.01 -7.36
N ALA A 128 15.15 5.79 -7.94
CA ALA A 128 13.86 6.08 -7.33
C ALA A 128 13.25 4.80 -6.72
N HIS A 129 13.26 4.74 -5.40
CA HIS A 129 12.61 3.68 -4.61
C HIS A 129 11.45 4.24 -3.81
N ASN A 130 10.72 3.37 -3.11
CA ASN A 130 9.79 3.81 -2.07
C ASN A 130 8.70 4.75 -2.62
N LEU A 131 7.94 4.25 -3.61
CA LEU A 131 6.93 5.04 -4.32
C LEU A 131 5.67 5.23 -3.45
N HIS A 132 5.14 6.45 -3.43
CA HIS A 132 3.84 6.81 -2.89
C HIS A 132 3.06 7.64 -3.91
N VAL A 133 1.73 7.68 -3.77
CA VAL A 133 0.86 8.51 -4.60
C VAL A 133 -0.05 9.32 -3.69
N ASP A 134 -0.09 10.63 -3.91
CA ASP A 134 -1.08 11.49 -3.27
C ASP A 134 -2.49 11.12 -3.75
N MET A 135 -3.36 10.76 -2.82
CA MET A 135 -4.72 10.33 -3.14
C MET A 135 -5.53 11.43 -3.84
N ALA A 136 -5.35 12.69 -3.39
CA ALA A 136 -6.10 13.84 -3.89
C ALA A 136 -5.66 14.26 -5.30
N SER A 137 -4.40 14.69 -5.46
CA SER A 137 -3.87 15.21 -6.73
C SER A 137 -3.40 14.12 -7.71
N GLY A 138 -3.03 12.93 -7.22
CA GLY A 138 -2.35 11.91 -8.03
C GLY A 138 -0.86 12.18 -8.26
N ALA A 139 -0.26 13.15 -7.54
CA ALA A 139 1.18 13.36 -7.56
C ALA A 139 1.94 12.16 -6.98
N ALA A 140 3.03 11.74 -7.63
CA ALA A 140 3.91 10.71 -7.10
C ALA A 140 4.94 11.31 -6.15
N TYR A 141 5.21 10.64 -5.04
CA TYR A 141 6.35 10.95 -4.16
C TYR A 141 7.28 9.73 -4.10
N THR A 142 8.59 9.94 -4.12
CA THR A 142 9.59 8.86 -4.07
C THR A 142 10.87 9.38 -3.45
N VAL A 143 11.64 8.48 -2.82
CA VAL A 143 13.00 8.79 -2.38
C VAL A 143 13.95 8.58 -3.55
N ALA A 144 14.59 9.67 -3.97
CA ALA A 144 15.64 9.69 -4.97
C ALA A 144 17.00 9.54 -4.28
N LEU A 145 17.69 8.44 -4.58
CA LEU A 145 19.06 8.16 -4.14
C LEU A 145 20.03 8.52 -5.28
N GLY A 146 20.89 9.51 -5.07
CA GLY A 146 22.01 9.86 -5.94
C GLY A 146 23.35 9.61 -5.26
N THR A 147 24.46 9.67 -6.01
CA THR A 147 25.82 9.34 -5.55
C THR A 147 26.27 10.00 -4.25
N SER A 148 25.73 11.17 -3.92
CA SER A 148 26.00 11.89 -2.66
C SER A 148 24.79 12.69 -2.17
N SER A 149 23.58 12.26 -2.52
CA SER A 149 22.35 12.95 -2.10
C SER A 149 21.17 12.00 -1.90
N VAL A 150 20.42 12.18 -0.82
CA VAL A 150 19.15 11.52 -0.57
C VAL A 150 18.06 12.59 -0.53
N LYS A 151 17.08 12.51 -1.42
CA LYS A 151 16.02 13.52 -1.54
C LYS A 151 14.64 12.90 -1.58
N ILE A 152 13.65 13.59 -1.04
CA ILE A 152 12.24 13.36 -1.39
C ILE A 152 11.92 14.23 -2.59
N ILE A 153 11.48 13.60 -3.68
CA ILE A 153 11.02 14.29 -4.89
C ILE A 153 9.52 14.09 -5.09
N GLN A 154 8.89 15.07 -5.74
CA GLN A 154 7.55 14.96 -6.29
C GLN A 154 7.64 14.84 -7.82
N VAL A 155 6.83 13.96 -8.40
CA VAL A 155 6.60 13.89 -9.85
C VAL A 155 5.10 14.10 -10.12
N TYR A 156 4.75 15.19 -10.79
CA TYR A 156 3.36 15.52 -11.12
C TYR A 156 3.27 16.13 -12.52
N ALA A 157 2.34 15.64 -13.33
CA ALA A 157 2.17 16.03 -14.74
C ALA A 157 3.49 16.00 -15.57
N GLY A 158 4.41 15.11 -15.23
CA GLY A 158 5.73 14.98 -15.86
C GLY A 158 6.81 15.95 -15.34
N ALA A 159 6.47 16.93 -14.51
CA ALA A 159 7.43 17.80 -13.84
C ALA A 159 8.02 17.09 -12.60
N ILE A 160 9.33 17.23 -12.40
CA ILE A 160 10.06 16.71 -11.24
C ILE A 160 10.41 17.89 -10.33
N THR A 161 10.08 17.79 -9.04
CA THR A 161 10.37 18.83 -8.04
C THR A 161 11.10 18.23 -6.85
N ASP A 162 12.30 18.71 -6.57
CA ASP A 162 12.97 18.48 -5.29
C ASP A 162 12.15 19.13 -4.16
N LEU A 163 11.63 18.31 -3.24
CA LEU A 163 10.89 18.80 -2.09
C LEU A 163 11.81 19.00 -0.90
N ILE A 164 12.51 17.94 -0.49
CA ILE A 164 13.28 17.92 0.77
C ILE A 164 14.60 17.20 0.52
N ASP A 165 15.70 17.88 0.85
CA ASP A 165 17.03 17.25 0.92
C ASP A 165 17.22 16.64 2.31
N LEU A 166 17.49 15.34 2.37
CA LEU A 166 17.70 14.58 3.60
C LEU A 166 19.18 14.27 3.84
N SER A 167 20.08 14.63 2.91
CA SER A 167 21.46 14.13 2.86
C SER A 167 22.27 14.42 4.14
N SER A 168 21.98 15.54 4.82
CA SER A 168 22.59 15.92 6.10
C SER A 168 22.24 14.99 7.28
N HIS A 169 21.25 14.11 7.13
CA HIS A 169 20.84 13.15 8.15
C HIS A 169 21.45 11.76 7.97
N PHE A 170 22.10 11.47 6.83
CA PHE A 170 22.70 10.17 6.52
C PHE A 170 24.19 10.14 6.87
N GLY A 171 24.63 9.11 7.57
CA GLY A 171 26.04 8.73 7.65
C GLY A 171 26.52 8.09 6.34
N ALA A 172 27.84 7.96 6.17
CA ALA A 172 28.47 7.53 4.91
C ALA A 172 28.03 6.15 4.39
N ASN A 173 27.54 5.27 5.28
CA ASN A 173 27.09 3.91 4.95
C ASN A 173 25.57 3.71 5.21
N ASP A 174 24.85 4.77 5.57
CA ASP A 174 23.43 4.68 5.89
C ASP A 174 22.60 4.52 4.61
N THR A 175 21.49 3.78 4.71
CA THR A 175 20.65 3.45 3.54
C THR A 175 19.17 3.69 3.82
N VAL A 176 18.41 3.99 2.77
CA VAL A 176 16.94 3.86 2.78
C VAL A 176 16.62 2.50 2.17
N PRO A 177 16.18 1.49 2.95
CA PRO A 177 15.87 0.18 2.41
C PRO A 177 14.57 0.20 1.59
N VAL A 178 14.43 -0.80 0.72
CA VAL A 178 13.18 -1.08 -0.01
C VAL A 178 12.03 -1.24 0.98
N GLY A 179 10.94 -0.50 0.78
CA GLY A 179 9.78 -0.48 1.68
C GLY A 179 10.00 0.32 2.97
N GLY A 180 11.19 0.88 3.19
CA GLY A 180 11.59 1.68 4.35
C GLY A 180 10.97 3.07 4.42
N THR A 181 9.84 3.34 3.79
CA THR A 181 9.13 4.62 3.85
C THR A 181 7.62 4.44 3.83
N THR A 182 6.90 5.43 4.30
CA THR A 182 5.43 5.49 4.23
C THR A 182 4.96 6.94 4.18
N GLN A 183 3.77 7.19 3.66
CA GLN A 183 3.21 8.53 3.46
C GLN A 183 1.74 8.56 3.90
N CYS A 184 1.34 9.65 4.57
CA CYS A 184 -0.05 9.97 4.87
C CYS A 184 -0.47 11.14 3.99
N SER A 185 -1.24 10.88 2.93
CA SER A 185 -1.68 11.90 1.96
C SER A 185 -2.50 13.00 2.64
N ASP A 186 -3.45 12.65 3.49
CA ASP A 186 -4.40 13.59 4.10
C ASP A 186 -3.77 14.56 5.13
N THR A 187 -2.50 14.35 5.46
CA THR A 187 -1.70 15.24 6.32
C THR A 187 -0.39 15.69 5.68
N ASP A 188 -0.15 15.30 4.42
CA ASP A 188 1.09 15.51 3.68
C ASP A 188 2.39 15.20 4.46
N ILE A 189 2.36 14.16 5.31
CA ILE A 189 3.52 13.69 6.07
C ILE A 189 4.11 12.46 5.39
N MET A 190 5.44 12.46 5.22
CA MET A 190 6.19 11.28 4.78
C MET A 190 7.24 10.89 5.83
N TRP A 191 7.31 9.61 6.14
CA TRP A 191 8.33 9.01 7.00
C TRP A 191 9.36 8.28 6.17
N VAL A 192 10.64 8.51 6.49
CA VAL A 192 11.78 7.86 5.84
C VAL A 192 12.61 7.13 6.88
N GLY A 193 12.57 5.80 6.82
CA GLY A 193 13.42 4.91 7.59
C GLY A 193 14.84 4.93 7.05
N ILE A 194 15.79 5.01 7.98
CA ILE A 194 17.22 4.95 7.73
C ILE A 194 17.76 3.74 8.46
N LYS A 195 18.27 2.79 7.70
CA LYS A 195 19.05 1.69 8.25
C LYS A 195 20.49 2.14 8.43
N SER A 196 21.03 2.05 9.64
CA SER A 196 22.39 2.52 9.86
C SER A 196 23.42 1.53 9.32
N GLY A 197 24.45 2.08 8.65
CA GLY A 197 25.61 1.31 8.21
C GLY A 197 26.75 1.25 9.23
N SER A 198 26.58 1.82 10.42
CA SER A 198 27.59 1.89 11.47
C SER A 198 27.29 0.91 12.61
N ALA A 199 28.28 0.11 13.00
CA ALA A 199 28.10 -0.85 14.08
C ALA A 199 27.83 -0.15 15.43
N GLY A 200 26.68 -0.44 16.04
CA GLY A 200 26.26 0.13 17.32
C GLY A 200 25.40 1.39 17.22
N GLU A 201 25.26 1.98 16.04
CA GLU A 201 24.29 3.05 15.80
C GLU A 201 22.88 2.46 15.58
N PRO A 202 21.83 3.06 16.16
CA PRO A 202 20.45 2.59 15.95
C PRO A 202 19.94 2.96 14.56
N ASP A 203 19.02 2.14 14.05
CA ASP A 203 18.17 2.54 12.92
C ASP A 203 17.29 3.73 13.31
N ARG A 204 16.91 4.56 12.34
CA ARG A 204 16.22 5.85 12.58
C ARG A 204 15.02 6.01 11.66
N VAL A 205 14.07 6.85 12.05
CA VAL A 205 13.01 7.34 11.16
C VAL A 205 12.98 8.86 11.17
N ILE A 206 13.12 9.46 10.00
CA ILE A 206 12.87 10.87 9.76
C ILE A 206 11.36 11.05 9.52
N THR A 207 10.76 12.05 10.18
CA THR A 207 9.42 12.55 9.84
C THR A 207 9.60 13.85 9.04
N THR A 208 8.88 13.97 7.93
CA THR A 208 8.93 15.13 7.03
C THR A 208 7.53 15.65 6.74
N HIS A 209 7.39 16.95 6.52
CA HIS A 209 6.14 17.58 6.12
C HIS A 209 6.32 18.18 4.72
N LEU A 210 5.69 17.55 3.73
CA LEU A 210 5.88 17.83 2.30
C LEU A 210 5.51 19.28 1.90
N PRO A 211 4.45 19.94 2.44
CA PRO A 211 4.05 21.28 2.00
C PRO A 211 5.00 22.36 2.49
N THR A 212 5.52 22.22 3.72
CA THR A 212 6.53 23.13 4.30
C THR A 212 7.96 22.73 3.97
N ARG A 213 8.16 21.62 3.24
CA ARG A 213 9.44 21.15 2.70
C ARG A 213 10.54 21.02 3.77
N ASN A 214 10.19 20.50 4.93
CA ASN A 214 11.12 20.39 6.07
C ASN A 214 11.05 19.03 6.77
N VAL A 215 12.15 18.69 7.43
CA VAL A 215 12.22 17.64 8.45
C VAL A 215 11.58 18.18 9.73
N SER A 216 10.55 17.49 10.23
CA SER A 216 9.83 17.86 11.45
C SER A 216 10.29 17.05 12.67
N GLY A 217 11.00 15.95 12.47
CA GLY A 217 11.63 15.19 13.55
C GLY A 217 12.49 14.03 13.07
N VAL A 218 13.35 13.52 13.96
CA VAL A 218 14.12 12.29 13.76
C VAL A 218 13.98 11.46 15.04
N ARG A 219 13.59 10.19 14.92
CA ARG A 219 13.47 9.23 16.03
C ARG A 219 14.44 8.08 15.83
N SER A 220 15.27 7.79 16.82
CA SER A 220 16.04 6.54 16.87
C SER A 220 15.16 5.40 17.33
N LEU A 221 15.35 4.21 16.76
CA LEU A 221 14.64 3.00 17.12
C LEU A 221 15.44 2.19 18.15
N THR A 222 14.73 1.52 19.06
CA THR A 222 15.32 0.56 20.01
C THR A 222 15.23 -0.88 19.52
N GLN A 223 14.54 -1.12 18.41
CA GLN A 223 14.53 -2.35 17.63
C GLN A 223 14.94 -2.03 16.18
N PRO A 224 15.36 -3.03 15.38
CA PRO A 224 15.70 -2.80 13.96
C PRO A 224 14.52 -2.19 13.18
N LEU A 225 14.80 -1.47 12.09
CA LEU A 225 13.76 -0.92 11.23
C LEU A 225 12.83 -2.06 10.71
N PRO A 226 11.49 -1.88 10.71
CA PRO A 226 10.58 -2.81 10.06
C PRO A 226 10.95 -3.06 8.59
N THR A 227 10.67 -4.26 8.08
CA THR A 227 10.98 -4.63 6.70
C THR A 227 10.22 -3.80 5.68
N SER A 228 9.01 -3.36 6.04
CA SER A 228 8.37 -2.24 5.36
C SER A 228 7.60 -1.39 6.37
N LEU A 229 7.67 -0.07 6.22
CA LEU A 229 6.94 0.91 7.02
C LEU A 229 5.51 1.09 6.50
N TRP A 230 4.63 1.49 7.42
CA TRP A 230 3.25 1.89 7.14
C TRP A 230 2.84 3.02 8.10
N ALA A 231 1.87 3.85 7.71
CA ALA A 231 1.26 4.83 8.60
C ALA A 231 -0.26 4.80 8.51
N SER A 232 -0.93 4.64 9.66
CA SER A 232 -2.38 4.84 9.76
C SER A 232 -2.66 6.31 10.00
N CYS A 233 -3.39 6.91 9.07
CA CYS A 233 -3.82 8.29 9.07
C CYS A 233 -5.34 8.32 9.35
N GLN A 234 -5.80 9.17 10.27
CA GLN A 234 -7.24 9.31 10.55
C GLN A 234 -7.69 10.77 10.45
N ASP A 235 -8.40 11.10 9.37
CA ASP A 235 -8.84 12.45 9.01
C ASP A 235 -9.54 13.20 10.15
N SER A 236 -10.41 12.49 10.88
CA SER A 236 -11.27 13.06 11.92
C SER A 236 -10.55 13.35 13.24
N THR A 237 -9.38 12.76 13.48
CA THR A 237 -8.65 12.86 14.76
C THR A 237 -7.24 13.40 14.62
N LYS A 238 -6.68 13.45 13.40
CA LYS A 238 -5.26 13.72 13.10
C LYS A 238 -4.29 12.80 13.86
N VAL A 239 -4.75 11.64 14.30
CA VAL A 239 -3.92 10.62 14.93
C VAL A 239 -3.21 9.84 13.84
N ASN A 240 -1.97 10.23 13.58
CA ASN A 240 -1.07 9.51 12.69
C ASN A 240 -0.23 8.52 13.52
N LYS A 241 -0.40 7.22 13.28
CA LYS A 241 0.44 6.17 13.88
C LYS A 241 1.38 5.60 12.84
N LEU A 242 2.68 5.63 13.13
CA LEU A 242 3.71 4.95 12.35
C LEU A 242 3.82 3.49 12.82
N GLY A 243 3.98 2.58 11.87
CA GLY A 243 4.11 1.14 12.09
C GLY A 243 4.82 0.46 10.93
N GLY A 244 4.60 -0.84 10.78
CA GLY A 244 5.15 -1.62 9.69
C GLY A 244 4.98 -3.13 9.87
N ILE A 245 5.61 -3.89 8.98
CA ILE A 245 5.74 -5.35 9.10
C ILE A 245 7.17 -5.72 9.52
N ALA A 246 7.32 -6.56 10.54
CA ALA A 246 8.62 -6.91 11.12
C ALA A 246 8.73 -8.38 11.52
N MET A 247 9.96 -8.88 11.54
CA MET A 247 10.29 -10.15 12.20
C MET A 247 10.35 -9.92 13.72
N LEU A 248 9.60 -10.71 14.49
CA LEU A 248 9.45 -10.52 15.94
C LEU A 248 10.31 -11.49 16.78
N GLY A 249 10.96 -12.45 16.12
CA GLY A 249 11.79 -13.47 16.77
C GLY A 249 10.97 -14.60 17.39
N GLY A 250 11.51 -15.19 18.47
CA GLY A 250 10.87 -16.30 19.20
C GLY A 250 11.25 -17.71 18.71
N ARG A 251 10.68 -18.73 19.35
CA ARG A 251 10.73 -20.15 18.94
C ARG A 251 9.32 -20.75 19.09
N PRO A 252 8.58 -21.07 18.01
CA PRO A 252 8.94 -20.83 16.61
C PRO A 252 9.11 -19.33 16.28
N ALA A 253 9.81 -19.03 15.19
CA ALA A 253 9.96 -17.66 14.74
C ALA A 253 8.61 -17.09 14.27
N THR A 254 8.35 -15.84 14.60
CA THR A 254 7.13 -15.12 14.21
C THR A 254 7.47 -13.84 13.44
N PHE A 255 6.53 -13.41 12.61
CA PHE A 255 6.50 -12.10 11.98
C PHE A 255 5.15 -11.45 12.31
N GLY A 256 5.07 -10.14 12.22
CA GLY A 256 3.82 -9.45 12.54
C GLY A 256 3.80 -7.99 12.17
N TYR A 257 2.59 -7.45 12.24
CA TYR A 257 2.29 -6.05 12.05
C TYR A 257 2.41 -5.32 13.40
N VAL A 258 3.12 -4.20 13.40
CA VAL A 258 3.55 -3.50 14.61
C VAL A 258 3.29 -2.00 14.53
N TRP A 259 3.00 -1.36 15.66
CA TRP A 259 3.14 0.10 15.82
C TRP A 259 4.52 0.43 16.36
N ILE A 260 5.14 1.51 15.87
CA ILE A 260 6.37 2.06 16.44
C ILE A 260 5.97 3.01 17.57
N ASN A 261 6.24 2.59 18.81
CA ASN A 261 5.92 3.35 20.01
C ASN A 261 6.91 4.50 20.26
N GLU A 262 6.68 5.29 21.32
CA GLU A 262 7.45 6.51 21.60
C GLU A 262 8.92 6.24 21.92
N SER A 263 9.26 5.08 22.50
CA SER A 263 10.64 4.65 22.73
C SER A 263 11.29 3.99 21.49
N GLY A 264 10.62 4.00 20.34
CA GLY A 264 11.14 3.45 19.10
C GLY A 264 11.18 1.91 19.06
N GLY A 265 10.42 1.25 19.94
CA GLY A 265 10.19 -0.19 19.90
C GLY A 265 8.84 -0.53 19.27
N PHE A 266 8.47 -1.81 19.30
CA PHE A 266 7.28 -2.35 18.66
C PHE A 266 6.18 -2.72 19.67
N ASP A 267 4.99 -2.16 19.46
CA ASP A 267 3.75 -2.69 20.02
C ASP A 267 3.13 -3.64 18.98
N VAL A 268 3.13 -4.94 19.25
CA VAL A 268 2.63 -5.97 18.32
C VAL A 268 1.10 -5.90 18.24
N VAL A 269 0.57 -5.82 17.02
CA VAL A 269 -0.87 -5.74 16.74
C VAL A 269 -1.43 -7.10 16.36
N GLU A 270 -0.83 -7.72 15.33
CA GLU A 270 -1.10 -9.10 14.91
C GLU A 270 0.22 -9.78 14.54
N SER A 271 0.28 -11.09 14.72
CA SER A 271 1.45 -11.89 14.33
C SER A 271 1.03 -13.26 13.81
N ALA A 272 1.90 -13.87 13.00
CA ALA A 272 1.79 -15.25 12.55
C ALA A 272 3.13 -15.97 12.72
N PRO A 273 3.12 -17.30 12.88
CA PRO A 273 4.33 -18.10 12.76
C PRO A 273 4.87 -17.98 11.33
N VAL A 274 6.19 -17.90 11.20
CA VAL A 274 6.87 -18.06 9.90
C VAL A 274 6.59 -19.47 9.40
N PRO A 275 6.13 -19.67 8.14
CA PRO A 275 5.90 -21.00 7.59
C PRO A 275 7.13 -21.90 7.68
N THR A 276 6.91 -23.16 8.03
CA THR A 276 7.98 -24.18 8.19
C THR A 276 7.83 -25.29 7.16
N GLY A 277 8.91 -26.03 6.89
CA GLY A 277 8.92 -27.15 5.94
C GLY A 277 9.46 -26.83 4.53
N GLY A 278 10.00 -25.63 4.31
CA GLY A 278 10.65 -25.22 3.06
C GLY A 278 11.98 -24.51 3.27
N ALA A 279 12.48 -23.81 2.24
CA ALA A 279 13.64 -22.93 2.36
C ALA A 279 13.37 -21.78 3.36
N PRO A 280 14.39 -21.24 4.05
CA PRO A 280 14.21 -20.09 4.94
C PRO A 280 13.67 -18.87 4.18
N VAL A 281 12.49 -18.40 4.58
CA VAL A 281 11.84 -17.22 4.00
C VAL A 281 12.09 -15.97 4.84
N VAL A 282 12.14 -14.83 4.16
CA VAL A 282 12.21 -13.48 4.74
C VAL A 282 10.99 -12.68 4.32
N LEU A 283 10.61 -11.68 5.13
CA LEU A 283 9.67 -10.65 4.70
C LEU A 283 10.24 -9.92 3.49
N SER A 284 9.39 -9.68 2.50
CA SER A 284 9.66 -8.74 1.42
C SER A 284 9.35 -7.31 1.86
N GLY A 285 9.88 -6.31 1.16
CA GLY A 285 9.48 -4.90 1.32
C GLY A 285 8.06 -4.59 0.83
N LEU A 286 7.26 -5.61 0.50
CA LEU A 286 5.87 -5.46 0.10
C LEU A 286 5.00 -5.31 1.35
N LEU A 287 4.48 -4.09 1.56
CA LEU A 287 3.37 -3.82 2.45
C LEU A 287 2.36 -2.94 1.73
N SER A 288 1.09 -3.31 1.80
CA SER A 288 0.00 -2.55 1.21
C SER A 288 -1.24 -2.71 2.08
N GLU A 289 -1.77 -1.60 2.58
CA GLU A 289 -3.02 -1.53 3.34
C GLU A 289 -4.01 -0.67 2.54
N PRO A 290 -5.21 -1.18 2.20
CA PRO A 290 -6.30 -0.33 1.78
C PRO A 290 -6.86 0.45 2.98
N PRO A 291 -7.46 1.62 2.76
CA PRO A 291 -8.13 2.36 3.83
C PRO A 291 -9.05 1.44 4.67
N PHE A 292 -8.75 1.42 5.97
CA PHE A 292 -9.57 0.90 7.08
C PHE A 292 -9.80 -0.61 7.23
N THR A 293 -9.22 -1.52 6.44
CA THR A 293 -9.65 -2.95 6.55
C THR A 293 -8.63 -4.08 6.40
N ALA A 294 -7.47 -3.93 5.75
CA ALA A 294 -6.59 -5.08 5.49
C ALA A 294 -5.09 -4.74 5.48
N TYR A 295 -4.22 -5.72 5.55
CA TYR A 295 -2.83 -5.56 5.13
C TYR A 295 -2.39 -6.77 4.32
N PHE A 296 -1.63 -6.48 3.27
CA PHE A 296 -1.01 -7.42 2.36
C PHE A 296 0.50 -7.36 2.56
N THR A 297 1.13 -8.50 2.84
CA THR A 297 2.59 -8.64 2.77
C THR A 297 2.98 -10.00 2.19
N ALA A 298 4.20 -10.15 1.70
CA ALA A 298 4.72 -11.38 1.14
C ALA A 298 6.06 -11.80 1.76
N LEU A 299 6.29 -13.11 1.81
CA LEU A 299 7.52 -13.76 2.27
C LEU A 299 8.07 -14.65 1.15
N TYR A 300 9.36 -14.52 0.85
CA TYR A 300 10.06 -15.30 -0.18
C TYR A 300 11.36 -15.87 0.36
N PRO A 301 11.95 -16.91 -0.27
CA PRO A 301 13.30 -17.35 0.04
C PRO A 301 14.30 -16.19 0.02
N ALA A 302 15.27 -16.17 0.94
CA ALA A 302 16.21 -15.06 1.08
C ALA A 302 17.10 -14.77 -0.15
N THR A 303 17.11 -15.66 -1.15
CA THR A 303 17.86 -15.53 -2.42
C THR A 303 16.95 -15.24 -3.62
N ALA A 304 15.66 -15.01 -3.41
CA ALA A 304 14.70 -14.75 -4.48
C ALA A 304 14.62 -13.26 -4.82
N GLU A 305 14.61 -12.95 -6.11
CA GLU A 305 14.55 -11.60 -6.67
C GLU A 305 13.24 -11.36 -7.45
N PRO A 306 12.81 -10.11 -7.63
CA PRO A 306 11.66 -9.76 -8.47
C PRO A 306 11.76 -10.38 -9.87
N GLY A 307 10.75 -11.16 -10.26
CA GLY A 307 10.70 -11.86 -11.56
C GLY A 307 11.14 -13.32 -11.53
N ASP A 308 11.57 -13.84 -10.38
CA ASP A 308 11.82 -15.28 -10.22
C ASP A 308 10.51 -16.09 -10.20
N ASP A 309 10.53 -17.24 -10.88
CA ASP A 309 9.49 -18.28 -10.73
C ASP A 309 9.76 -19.08 -9.44
N VAL A 310 9.29 -18.53 -8.33
CA VAL A 310 9.58 -19.02 -6.97
C VAL A 310 8.31 -19.17 -6.13
N GLN A 311 8.29 -20.19 -5.29
CA GLN A 311 7.25 -20.34 -4.27
C GLN A 311 7.57 -19.45 -3.06
N GLY A 312 6.55 -18.75 -2.58
CA GLY A 312 6.59 -17.96 -1.36
C GLY A 312 5.28 -18.07 -0.59
N PHE A 313 5.03 -17.08 0.26
CA PHE A 313 3.80 -16.96 1.01
C PHE A 313 3.31 -15.52 0.97
N VAL A 314 1.99 -15.34 0.96
CA VAL A 314 1.32 -14.07 1.20
C VAL A 314 0.60 -14.14 2.54
N ALA A 315 0.66 -13.06 3.30
CA ALA A 315 -0.05 -12.92 4.55
C ALA A 315 -1.05 -11.77 4.45
N PHE A 316 -2.32 -12.10 4.68
CA PHE A 316 -3.44 -11.18 4.75
C PHE A 316 -3.91 -11.06 6.19
N GLY A 317 -4.00 -9.86 6.73
CA GLY A 317 -4.66 -9.62 8.03
C GLY A 317 -5.56 -8.40 7.96
N THR A 318 -6.12 -7.99 9.10
CA THR A 318 -7.00 -6.83 9.19
C THR A 318 -6.66 -6.01 10.43
N ASN A 319 -6.93 -4.71 10.43
CA ASN A 319 -6.75 -3.88 11.63
C ASN A 319 -7.86 -4.09 12.70
N ARG A 320 -8.69 -5.14 12.58
CA ARG A 320 -9.80 -5.46 13.49
C ARG A 320 -9.31 -6.36 14.62
N ALA A 321 -9.47 -5.90 15.86
CA ALA A 321 -9.02 -6.63 17.05
C ALA A 321 -9.56 -8.09 17.08
N GLY A 322 -8.65 -9.05 17.25
CA GLY A 322 -8.96 -10.47 17.34
C GLY A 322 -9.03 -11.22 16.01
N ALA A 323 -8.77 -10.54 14.88
CA ALA A 323 -8.40 -11.24 13.65
C ALA A 323 -6.98 -11.82 13.76
N ALA A 324 -6.61 -12.65 12.78
CA ALA A 324 -5.29 -13.23 12.68
C ALA A 324 -4.81 -13.20 11.22
N LEU A 325 -3.52 -12.94 11.04
CA LEU A 325 -2.79 -13.05 9.78
C LEU A 325 -3.02 -14.43 9.13
N SER A 326 -3.82 -14.46 8.07
CA SER A 326 -4.01 -15.62 7.21
C SER A 326 -2.86 -15.73 6.22
N VAL A 327 -1.96 -16.68 6.48
CA VAL A 327 -0.83 -17.00 5.59
C VAL A 327 -1.26 -18.04 4.57
N SER A 328 -0.95 -17.81 3.30
CA SER A 328 -1.29 -18.70 2.17
C SER A 328 -0.11 -18.80 1.20
N PRO A 329 0.14 -19.95 0.56
CA PRO A 329 1.23 -20.08 -0.40
C PRO A 329 0.94 -19.30 -1.69
N ILE A 330 2.00 -18.84 -2.36
CA ILE A 330 1.95 -18.21 -3.69
C ILE A 330 3.05 -18.85 -4.56
N ASN A 331 2.77 -19.05 -5.85
CA ASN A 331 3.66 -19.77 -6.78
C ASN A 331 4.35 -18.83 -7.78
N TYR A 332 4.59 -17.58 -7.41
CA TYR A 332 5.31 -16.59 -8.22
C TYR A 332 5.79 -15.43 -7.34
N TYR A 333 6.81 -14.69 -7.79
CA TYR A 333 7.25 -13.48 -7.09
C TYR A 333 6.31 -12.29 -7.38
N LEU A 334 5.43 -11.98 -6.44
CA LEU A 334 4.65 -10.73 -6.47
C LEU A 334 5.52 -9.55 -6.01
N THR A 335 5.86 -8.66 -6.94
CA THR A 335 6.70 -7.47 -6.71
C THR A 335 5.90 -6.25 -6.27
N GLY A 336 4.60 -6.20 -6.52
CA GLY A 336 3.74 -5.11 -6.04
C GLY A 336 2.31 -5.57 -5.83
N ALA A 337 1.63 -4.94 -4.88
CA ALA A 337 0.20 -5.08 -4.64
C ALA A 337 -0.38 -3.69 -4.38
N ALA A 338 -1.59 -3.42 -4.84
CA ALA A 338 -2.31 -2.19 -4.51
C ALA A 338 -3.81 -2.45 -4.60
N ALA A 339 -4.54 -1.99 -3.60
CA ALA A 339 -5.99 -2.03 -3.63
C ALA A 339 -6.54 -0.87 -4.47
N VAL A 340 -7.56 -1.14 -5.27
CA VAL A 340 -8.33 -0.15 -6.01
C VAL A 340 -9.81 -0.25 -5.64
N PHE A 341 -10.35 0.92 -5.29
CA PHE A 341 -11.71 1.20 -4.85
C PHE A 341 -12.37 2.18 -5.82
#